data_AF-A0A1J4VIY5-F1
#
_entry.id   AF-A0A1J4VIY5-F1
#
_cell.length_a   1.000
_cell.length_b   1.000
_cell.length_c   1.000
_cell.angle_alpha   90.00
_cell.angle_beta   90.00
_cell.angle_gamma   90.00
#
_symmetry.space_group_name_H-M   'P 1'
#
loop_
_entity.id
_entity.type
_entity.pdbx_description
1 polymer ?
#
loop_
_entity_poly.entity_id
_entity_poly.type
_entity_poly.pdbx_seq_one_letter_code
_entity_poly.pdbx_strand_id
1 'polypeptide(L)'
;MDEDAVIEQLEELARGFGIEIRYEPIVIEEEAINVVGGLCKLRGEKILIINSKAPVRDKIQAFARALSNFDLDQIYIRPAIRALLDTAATTRKLMTVPNSAE
;
A
#
# COMPACT_ATOMS: atom_id res chain seq x y z
N MET A 1 17.62 -6.43 -6.18
CA MET A 1 17.00 -5.10 -6.07
C MET A 1 16.88 -4.83 -4.60
N ASP A 2 17.49 -3.76 -4.14
CA ASP A 2 17.44 -3.34 -2.74
C ASP A 2 16.01 -2.89 -2.42
N GLU A 3 15.35 -3.60 -1.50
CA GLU A 3 13.96 -3.33 -1.12
C GLU A 3 13.79 -1.91 -0.53
N ASP A 4 14.86 -1.40 0.07
CA ASP A 4 14.95 -0.04 0.61
C ASP A 4 14.84 1.03 -0.50
N ALA A 5 15.55 0.83 -1.61
CA ALA A 5 15.48 1.72 -2.77
C ALA A 5 14.10 1.68 -3.48
N VAL A 6 13.35 0.59 -3.30
CA VAL A 6 11.97 0.48 -3.78
C VAL A 6 11.03 1.27 -2.88
N ILE A 7 11.19 1.17 -1.55
CA ILE A 7 10.40 1.94 -0.59
C ILE A 7 10.62 3.44 -0.81
N GLU A 8 11.87 3.90 -0.91
CA GLU A 8 12.17 5.32 -1.08
C GLU A 8 11.44 5.90 -2.31
N GLN A 9 11.49 5.19 -3.44
CA GLN A 9 10.78 5.60 -4.65
C GLN A 9 9.25 5.59 -4.51
N LEU A 10 8.69 4.62 -3.78
CA LEU A 10 7.26 4.57 -3.50
C LEU A 10 6.83 5.71 -2.58
N GLU A 11 7.67 6.07 -1.60
CA GLU A 11 7.44 7.20 -0.71
C GLU A 11 7.45 8.53 -1.45
N GLU A 12 8.40 8.72 -2.37
CA GLU A 12 8.45 9.92 -3.22
C GLU A 12 7.19 10.03 -4.08
N LEU A 13 6.75 8.93 -4.70
CA LEU A 13 5.51 8.90 -5.49
C LEU A 13 4.28 9.20 -4.63
N ALA A 14 4.17 8.57 -3.47
CA ALA A 14 3.05 8.78 -2.56
C ALA A 14 2.98 10.24 -2.08
N ARG A 15 4.13 10.84 -1.73
CA ARG A 15 4.22 12.26 -1.42
C ARG A 15 3.81 13.13 -2.60
N GLY A 16 4.19 12.77 -3.83
CA GLY A 16 3.75 13.45 -5.06
C GLY A 16 2.23 13.45 -5.27
N PHE A 17 1.53 12.40 -4.81
CA PHE A 17 0.06 12.33 -4.82
C PHE A 17 -0.63 13.06 -3.65
N GLY A 18 0.15 13.68 -2.75
CA GLY A 18 -0.35 14.28 -1.52
C GLY A 18 -0.81 13.24 -0.51
N ILE A 19 -0.13 12.09 -0.45
CA ILE A 19 -0.34 11.07 0.58
C ILE A 19 0.69 11.28 1.67
N GLU A 20 0.22 11.48 2.90
CA GLU A 20 1.07 11.56 4.08
C GLU A 20 1.41 10.16 4.58
N ILE A 21 2.67 9.88 4.86
CA ILE A 21 3.13 8.54 5.27
C ILE A 21 3.47 8.60 6.76
N ARG A 22 2.84 7.75 7.57
CA ARG A 22 3.17 7.59 8.99
C ARG A 22 3.55 6.16 9.31
N TYR A 23 4.74 6.00 9.89
CA TYR A 23 5.19 4.73 10.43
C TYR A 23 4.79 4.63 11.90
N GLU A 24 3.84 3.76 12.21
CA GLU A 24 3.35 3.55 13.58
C GLU A 24 3.45 2.06 13.93
N PRO A 25 3.89 1.69 15.14
CA PRO A 25 3.86 0.30 15.57
C PRO A 25 2.42 -0.12 15.86
N ILE A 26 1.78 -0.81 14.92
CA ILE A 26 0.42 -1.33 15.10
C ILE A 26 0.53 -2.70 15.76
N VAL A 27 -0.04 -2.82 16.96
CA VAL A 27 -0.18 -4.07 17.68
C VAL A 27 -1.66 -4.22 17.98
N ILE A 28 -2.33 -5.16 17.32
CA ILE A 28 -3.66 -5.59 17.74
C ILE A 28 -3.52 -6.84 18.59
N GLU A 29 -4.35 -6.92 19.63
CA GLU A 29 -4.34 -8.03 20.59
C GLU A 29 -4.78 -9.37 19.96
N GLU A 30 -5.41 -9.31 18.78
CA GLU A 30 -5.66 -10.50 17.96
C GLU A 30 -4.40 -10.89 17.18
N GLU A 31 -3.63 -11.82 17.75
CA GLU A 31 -2.40 -12.41 17.18
C GLU A 31 -2.54 -12.96 15.74
N ALA A 32 -3.77 -13.19 15.26
CA ALA A 32 -4.03 -13.70 13.91
C ALA A 32 -4.02 -12.62 12.82
N ILE A 33 -4.04 -11.33 13.16
CA ILE A 33 -4.16 -10.24 12.19
C ILE A 33 -2.86 -9.44 12.17
N ASN A 34 -1.94 -9.83 11.28
CA ASN A 34 -0.77 -9.02 10.98
C ASN A 34 -1.20 -7.75 10.23
N VAL A 35 -1.37 -6.64 10.96
CA VAL A 35 -1.60 -5.34 10.33
C VAL A 35 -0.29 -4.84 9.77
N VAL A 36 -0.19 -4.96 8.46
CA VAL A 36 0.91 -4.40 7.67
C VAL A 36 0.82 -2.87 7.60
N GLY A 37 -0.40 -2.35 7.58
CA GLY A 37 -0.72 -0.96 7.32
C GLY A 37 -1.84 -0.81 6.30
N GLY A 38 -2.29 0.42 6.06
CA GLY A 38 -3.37 0.69 5.14
C GLY A 38 -3.51 2.17 4.81
N LEU A 39 -4.07 2.44 3.62
CA LEU A 39 -4.44 3.79 3.21
C LEU A 39 -5.72 4.19 3.93
N CYS A 40 -5.63 5.23 4.75
CA CYS A 40 -6.77 5.81 5.45
C CYS A 40 -7.04 7.21 4.88
N LYS A 41 -8.32 7.59 4.76
CA LYS A 41 -8.72 8.94 4.35
C LYS A 41 -9.31 9.65 5.55
N LEU A 42 -8.57 10.59 6.13
CA LEU A 42 -9.01 11.35 7.29
C LEU A 42 -9.34 12.78 6.86
N ARG A 43 -10.61 13.21 7.04
CA ARG A 43 -11.07 14.58 6.71
C ARG A 43 -10.78 15.05 5.28
N GLY A 44 -10.63 14.11 4.33
CA GLY A 44 -10.27 14.42 2.94
C GLY A 44 -8.79 14.25 2.63
N GLU A 45 -7.94 14.22 3.64
CA GLU A 45 -6.50 13.99 3.52
C GLU A 45 -6.20 12.49 3.48
N LYS A 46 -5.24 12.11 2.63
CA LYS A 46 -4.86 10.72 2.40
C LYS A 46 -3.66 10.44 3.29
N ILE A 47 -3.80 9.52 4.22
CA ILE A 47 -2.76 9.16 5.18
C ILE A 47 -2.52 7.66 5.05
N LEU A 48 -1.31 7.28 4.66
CA LEU A 48 -0.84 5.91 4.61
C LEU A 48 -0.15 5.59 5.91
N ILE A 49 -0.77 4.72 6.72
CA ILE A 49 -0.17 4.24 7.96
C ILE A 49 0.50 2.91 7.68
N ILE A 50 1.80 2.81 7.98
CA ILE A 50 2.59 1.59 7.78
C ILE A 50 3.09 1.10 9.13
N ASN A 51 2.96 -0.21 9.36
CA ASN A 51 3.49 -0.81 10.56
C ASN A 51 5.02 -0.85 10.50
N SER A 52 5.68 -0.15 11.43
CA SER A 52 7.15 -0.16 11.49
C SER A 52 7.71 -1.59 11.73
N LYS A 53 6.95 -2.44 12.43
CA LYS A 53 7.27 -3.85 12.69
C LYS A 53 7.00 -4.79 11.51
N ALA A 54 6.31 -4.34 10.45
CA ALA A 54 6.05 -5.17 9.27
C ALA A 54 7.34 -5.37 8.46
N PRO A 55 7.49 -6.53 7.78
CA PRO A 55 8.62 -6.75 6.89
C PRO A 55 8.57 -5.81 5.67
N VAL A 56 9.73 -5.52 5.08
CA VAL A 56 9.87 -4.54 4.00
C VAL A 56 8.97 -4.86 2.80
N ARG A 57 8.85 -6.15 2.43
CA ARG A 57 7.94 -6.64 1.39
C ARG A 57 6.48 -6.24 1.62
N ASP A 58 6.04 -6.30 2.87
CA ASP A 58 4.69 -5.95 3.28
C ASP A 58 4.46 -4.43 3.23
N LYS A 59 5.45 -3.64 3.65
CA LYS A 59 5.43 -2.17 3.48
C LYS A 59 5.29 -1.80 2.00
N ILE A 60 6.09 -2.43 1.12
CA ILE A 60 6.01 -2.25 -0.33
C ILE A 60 4.60 -2.59 -0.83
N GLN A 61 4.01 -3.69 -0.36
CA GLN A 61 2.64 -4.06 -0.72
C GLN A 61 1.60 -3.01 -0.26
N ALA A 62 1.76 -2.43 0.93
CA ALA A 62 0.87 -1.37 1.43
C ALA A 62 0.96 -0.11 0.57
N PHE A 63 2.16 0.33 0.21
CA PHE A 63 2.37 1.41 -0.74
C PHE A 63 1.73 1.09 -2.08
N ALA A 64 2.01 -0.09 -2.63
CA ALA A 64 1.53 -0.47 -3.93
C ALA A 64 -0.01 -0.51 -3.97
N ARG A 65 -0.63 -1.02 -2.91
CA ARG A 65 -2.09 -1.06 -2.77
C ARG A 65 -2.70 0.33 -2.58
N ALA A 66 -2.04 1.21 -1.85
CA ALA A 66 -2.46 2.60 -1.68
C ALA A 66 -2.39 3.38 -2.99
N LEU A 67 -1.24 3.31 -3.67
CA LEU A 67 -0.96 3.96 -4.95
C LEU A 67 -1.80 3.40 -6.09
N SER A 68 -2.11 2.10 -6.08
CA SER A 68 -3.02 1.49 -7.05
C SER A 68 -4.46 2.02 -6.96
N ASN A 69 -4.83 2.68 -5.85
CA ASN A 69 -6.12 3.36 -5.71
C ASN A 69 -6.08 4.79 -6.28
N PHE A 70 -4.92 5.23 -6.79
CA PHE A 70 -4.76 6.52 -7.47
C PHE A 70 -4.63 6.32 -8.97
N ASP A 71 -4.94 7.39 -9.69
CA ASP A 71 -4.81 7.43 -11.15
C ASP A 71 -3.33 7.60 -11.51
N LEU A 72 -2.67 6.47 -11.67
CA LEU A 72 -1.25 6.34 -12.02
C LEU A 72 -1.00 6.63 -13.51
N ASP A 73 -2.05 6.72 -14.33
CA ASP A 73 -1.95 6.96 -15.77
C ASP A 73 -1.57 8.42 -16.10
N GLN A 74 -1.92 9.34 -15.19
CA GLN A 74 -1.76 10.78 -15.36
C GLN A 74 -0.38 11.28 -14.91
N ILE A 75 0.47 10.42 -14.36
CA ILE A 75 1.80 10.79 -13.85
C ILE A 75 2.91 9.89 -14.40
N TYR A 76 4.09 10.47 -14.63
CA TYR A 76 5.24 9.72 -15.11
C TYR A 76 5.82 8.85 -13.99
N ILE A 77 5.55 7.55 -14.04
CA ILE A 77 6.04 6.55 -13.09
C ILE A 77 7.12 5.69 -13.76
N ARG A 78 8.20 5.41 -13.04
CA ARG A 78 9.22 4.48 -13.55
C ARG A 78 8.61 3.09 -13.81
N PRO A 79 8.98 2.42 -14.91
CA PRO A 79 8.42 1.11 -15.26
C PRO A 79 8.60 0.06 -14.15
N ALA A 80 9.69 0.14 -13.37
CA ALA A 80 9.92 -0.73 -12.21
C ALA A 80 8.82 -0.60 -11.14
N ILE A 81 8.41 0.63 -10.83
CA ILE A 81 7.35 0.88 -9.85
C ILE A 81 5.98 0.51 -10.44
N ARG A 82 5.76 0.80 -11.74
CA ARG A 82 4.53 0.41 -12.43
C ARG A 82 4.30 -1.11 -12.39
N ALA A 83 5.34 -1.91 -12.60
CA ALA A 83 5.26 -3.37 -12.53
C ALA A 83 4.93 -3.88 -11.11
N LEU A 84 5.50 -3.24 -10.08
CA LEU A 84 5.18 -3.57 -8.68
C LEU A 84 3.72 -3.25 -8.33
N LEU A 85 3.23 -2.10 -8.80
CA LEU A 85 1.85 -1.65 -8.61
C LEU A 85 0.85 -2.59 -9.29
N ASP A 86 1.12 -2.99 -10.53
CA ASP A 86 0.31 -3.93 -11.32
C ASP A 86 0.21 -5.31 -10.64
N THR A 87 1.34 -5.79 -10.11
CA THR A 87 1.41 -7.06 -9.36
C THR A 87 0.55 -6.99 -8.08
N ALA A 88 0.60 -5.87 -7.34
CA ALA A 88 -0.17 -5.69 -6.11
C ALA A 88 -1.68 -5.49 -6.36
N ALA A 89 -2.06 -4.82 -7.46
CA ALA A 89 -3.45 -4.63 -7.86
C ALA A 89 -4.14 -5.97 -8.16
N THR A 90 -3.41 -6.92 -8.74
CA THR A 90 -3.91 -8.24 -9.15
C THR A 90 -4.38 -9.10 -7.97
N THR A 91 -3.72 -8.99 -6.80
CA THR A 91 -4.08 -9.77 -5.59
C THR A 91 -5.50 -9.49 -5.07
N ARG A 92 -6.11 -8.34 -5.40
CA ARG A 92 -7.49 -8.02 -4.97
C ARG A 92 -8.55 -8.86 -5.68
N LYS A 93 -8.28 -9.43 -6.85
CA LYS A 93 -9.33 -10.09 -7.65
C LYS A 93 -9.72 -11.50 -7.15
N LEU A 94 -9.01 -12.06 -6.16
CA LEU A 94 -9.24 -13.43 -5.68
C LEU A 94 -9.97 -13.56 -4.32
N MET A 95 -10.40 -12.45 -3.69
CA MET A 95 -11.07 -12.49 -2.38
C MET A 95 -12.47 -11.86 -2.36
N THR A 96 -13.18 -11.82 -3.49
CA THR A 96 -14.64 -11.79 -3.42
C THR A 96 -15.11 -13.18 -3.01
N VAL A 97 -15.34 -13.37 -1.72
CA VAL A 97 -16.19 -14.47 -1.26
C VAL A 97 -17.49 -14.40 -2.08
N PRO A 98 -17.88 -15.46 -2.82
CA PRO A 98 -19.24 -15.56 -3.28
C PRO A 98 -20.07 -15.74 -2.00
N ASN A 99 -20.62 -14.64 -1.48
CA ASN A 99 -21.74 -14.78 -0.57
C ASN A 99 -22.92 -15.23 -1.43
N SER A 100 -22.99 -16.55 -1.63
CA SER A 100 -24.16 -17.25 -2.10
C SER A 100 -25.30 -16.87 -1.16
N ALA A 101 -26.15 -15.96 -1.64
CA ALA A 101 -27.51 -15.89 -1.16
C ALA A 101 -28.23 -17.12 -1.73
N GLU A 102 -28.51 -18.10 -0.88
CA GLU A 102 -29.66 -19.00 -1.01
C GLU A 102 -30.10 -19.48 0.38
#